data_AF-A0AA39VXG1-F1
#
_entry.id   AF-A0AA39VXG1-F1
#
_cell.length_a   1.000
_cell.length_b   1.000
_cell.length_c   1.000
_cell.angle_alpha   90.00
_cell.angle_beta   90.00
_cell.angle_gamma   90.00
#
_symmetry.space_group_name_H-M   'P 1'
#
loop_
_entity.id
_entity.type
_entity.pdbx_description
1 polymer ?
#
loop_
_entity_poly.entity_id
_entity_poly.type
_entity_poly.pdbx_seq_one_letter_code
_entity_poly.pdbx_strand_id
1 'polypeptide(L)'
;MLHNDPKYYVCLVFKQMPPNPNAKIWRFPNHKEWVVNVRVNSQSKKNLITDIKEVLTSCGMVQRFKEGPFGSYLDLPQPSKIHGILIHNLLKREVIILEQREDEIWLGLGRSQVHFGKEEFCLCSGLKMGPLPQGFNKKKVPEEGSLLNKHFKEKRPTADLLYATMKRLTSDKGEDILKMASIFMISQFFGTDDGRKAIPGWMFALVDDEEAFKKFPWGSYIYSITLFWLKRFTQKHVHTLKGTTKEEEKKKDAVEKGGKK
;
A
#
# COMPACT_ATOMS: atom_id res chain seq x y z
N MET A 1 -21.56 22.66 24.87
CA MET A 1 -21.78 22.40 23.44
C MET A 1 -20.43 22.06 22.82
N LEU A 2 -20.09 20.78 22.73
CA LEU A 2 -18.85 20.31 22.12
C LEU A 2 -19.13 20.13 20.62
N HIS A 3 -18.49 20.95 19.80
CA HIS A 3 -18.55 20.83 18.35
C HIS A 3 -17.92 19.48 17.93
N ASN A 4 -18.76 18.59 17.41
CA ASN A 4 -18.35 17.39 16.68
C ASN A 4 -17.77 17.82 15.33
N ASP A 5 -16.46 17.72 15.21
CA ASP A 5 -15.76 17.81 13.91
C ASP A 5 -15.18 16.41 13.61
N PRO A 6 -15.79 15.61 12.73
CA PRO A 6 -15.32 14.26 12.44
C PRO A 6 -14.05 14.36 11.59
N LYS A 7 -12.89 14.30 12.25
CA LYS A 7 -11.61 14.05 11.59
C LYS A 7 -11.64 12.61 11.05
N TYR A 8 -11.84 12.45 9.75
CA TYR A 8 -11.74 11.12 9.14
C TYR A 8 -10.27 10.70 9.09
N TYR A 9 -9.94 9.73 9.93
CA TYR A 9 -8.67 9.01 9.87
C TYR A 9 -8.86 7.82 8.91
N VAL A 10 -7.84 7.49 8.10
CA VAL A 10 -7.74 6.15 7.53
C VAL A 10 -7.57 5.20 8.70
N CYS A 11 -8.68 4.62 9.15
CA CYS A 11 -8.70 3.73 10.29
C CYS A 11 -8.17 2.39 9.80
N LEU A 12 -6.99 1.97 10.27
CA LEU A 12 -6.61 0.57 10.18
C LEU A 12 -7.52 -0.17 11.17
N VAL A 13 -8.54 -0.83 10.64
CA VAL A 13 -9.44 -1.65 11.43
C VAL A 13 -8.71 -2.94 11.75
N PHE A 14 -8.51 -3.17 13.04
CA PHE A 14 -7.90 -4.38 13.58
C PHE A 14 -8.95 -5.09 14.43
N LYS A 15 -9.18 -6.37 14.14
CA LYS A 15 -10.06 -7.17 15.00
C LYS A 15 -9.29 -7.62 16.24
N GLN A 16 -9.81 -7.28 17.41
CA GLN A 16 -9.29 -7.77 18.68
C GLN A 16 -9.71 -9.24 18.87
N MET A 17 -8.72 -10.11 19.09
CA MET A 17 -8.93 -11.54 19.31
C MET A 17 -8.48 -11.90 20.73
N PRO A 18 -9.06 -12.95 21.34
CA PRO A 18 -8.55 -13.50 22.59
C PRO A 18 -7.08 -13.94 22.42
N PRO A 19 -6.28 -13.93 23.49
CA PRO A 19 -4.87 -14.36 23.42
C PRO A 19 -4.77 -15.79 22.88
N ASN A 20 -4.00 -15.99 21.79
CA ASN A 20 -3.80 -17.31 21.22
C ASN A 20 -2.77 -18.11 22.05
N PRO A 21 -3.14 -19.25 22.67
CA PRO A 21 -2.23 -20.07 23.46
C PRO A 21 -1.10 -20.72 22.62
N ASN A 22 -1.26 -20.77 21.29
CA ASN A 22 -0.28 -21.29 20.34
C ASN A 22 0.67 -20.21 19.77
N ALA A 23 0.61 -18.97 20.27
CA ALA A 23 1.54 -17.92 19.89
C ALA A 23 2.95 -18.26 20.37
N LYS A 24 3.86 -18.56 19.44
CA LYS A 24 5.19 -19.09 19.78
C LYS A 24 6.10 -18.06 20.44
N ILE A 25 5.83 -16.76 20.29
CA ILE A 25 6.76 -15.71 20.75
C ILE A 25 6.02 -14.41 21.12
N TRP A 26 5.87 -14.12 22.41
CA TRP A 26 5.77 -12.73 22.89
C TRP A 26 7.19 -12.16 22.91
N ARG A 27 7.69 -11.71 21.75
CA ARG A 27 8.94 -10.94 21.73
C ARG A 27 8.58 -9.55 22.26
N PHE A 28 8.67 -9.39 23.58
CA PHE A 28 9.15 -8.15 24.15
C PHE A 28 10.66 -8.36 24.42
N PRO A 29 11.55 -8.29 23.41
CA PRO A 29 12.98 -8.25 23.68
C PRO A 29 13.27 -6.97 24.45
N ASN A 30 14.22 -7.07 25.37
CA ASN A 30 14.69 -5.97 26.22
C ASN A 30 14.89 -4.68 25.43
N HIS A 31 14.53 -3.57 26.08
CA HIS A 31 14.40 -2.20 25.57
C HIS A 31 15.66 -1.61 24.88
N LYS A 32 16.79 -2.32 24.83
CA LYS A 32 18.10 -1.83 24.37
C LYS A 32 18.47 -2.21 22.93
N GLU A 33 17.82 -3.19 22.31
CA GLU A 33 18.17 -3.65 20.93
C GLU A 33 17.23 -3.09 19.82
N TRP A 34 16.27 -2.24 20.17
CA TRP A 34 15.13 -1.89 19.29
C TRP A 34 15.38 -0.79 18.25
N VAL A 35 16.61 -0.30 18.10
CA VAL A 35 16.93 0.79 17.17
C VAL A 35 17.36 0.23 15.82
N VAL A 36 16.49 -0.52 15.15
CA VAL A 36 16.60 -0.66 13.70
C VAL A 36 15.97 0.57 13.08
N ASN A 37 16.82 1.39 12.45
CA ASN A 37 16.46 2.64 11.81
C ASN A 37 15.80 2.36 10.45
N VAL A 38 14.60 1.75 10.46
CA VAL A 38 13.80 1.55 9.24
C VAL A 38 12.91 2.76 9.04
N ARG A 39 13.08 3.44 7.91
CA ARG A 39 12.26 4.59 7.53
C ARG A 39 11.04 4.11 6.76
N VAL A 40 9.85 4.31 7.33
CA VAL A 40 8.58 4.19 6.59
C VAL A 40 8.35 5.51 5.85
N ASN A 41 8.57 5.49 4.54
CA ASN A 41 8.28 6.62 3.67
C ASN A 41 6.89 6.44 3.06
N SER A 42 6.04 7.45 3.18
CA SER A 42 4.90 7.58 2.27
C SER A 42 5.38 8.20 0.97
N GLN A 43 5.17 7.51 -0.15
CA GLN A 43 5.45 8.04 -1.47
C GLN A 43 4.23 8.73 -2.11
N SER A 44 3.07 8.68 -1.45
CA SER A 44 1.85 9.33 -1.94
C SER A 44 2.03 10.85 -1.97
N LYS A 45 1.64 11.49 -3.09
CA LYS A 45 1.65 12.95 -3.18
C LYS A 45 0.69 13.56 -2.15
N LYS A 46 1.12 14.62 -1.47
CA LYS A 46 0.38 15.26 -0.37
C LYS A 46 -1.04 15.71 -0.76
N ASN A 47 -1.22 16.19 -1.99
CA ASN A 47 -2.48 16.75 -2.48
C ASN A 47 -3.13 15.86 -3.55
N LEU A 48 -2.77 14.58 -3.60
CA LEU A 48 -3.16 13.67 -4.69
C LEU A 48 -4.66 13.71 -5.03
N ILE A 49 -5.54 13.57 -4.03
CA ILE A 49 -7.00 13.56 -4.26
C ILE A 49 -7.48 14.93 -4.75
N THR A 50 -6.91 16.02 -4.23
CA THR A 50 -7.24 17.38 -4.64
C THR A 50 -6.84 17.59 -6.10
N ASP A 51 -5.62 17.20 -6.47
CA ASP A 51 -5.11 17.33 -7.84
C ASP A 51 -5.95 16.52 -8.84
N ILE A 52 -6.32 15.28 -8.48
CA ILE A 52 -7.21 14.44 -9.30
C ILE A 52 -8.58 15.11 -9.44
N LYS A 53 -9.17 15.58 -8.34
CA LYS A 53 -10.49 16.18 -8.34
C LYS A 53 -10.54 17.46 -9.17
N GLU A 54 -9.52 18.31 -9.07
CA GLU A 54 -9.38 19.52 -9.89
C GLU A 54 -9.35 19.21 -11.39
N VAL A 55 -8.50 18.26 -11.79
CA VAL A 55 -8.36 17.86 -13.19
C VAL A 55 -9.63 17.21 -13.74
N LEU A 56 -10.29 16.36 -12.96
CA LEU A 56 -11.57 15.77 -13.36
C LEU A 56 -12.68 16.82 -13.44
N THR A 57 -12.64 17.85 -12.59
CA THR A 57 -13.62 18.95 -12.61
C THR A 57 -13.45 19.79 -13.88
N SER A 58 -12.22 20.10 -14.28
CA SER A 58 -11.98 20.92 -15.47
C SER A 58 -12.41 20.24 -16.79
N CYS A 59 -12.51 18.91 -16.82
CA CYS A 59 -12.99 18.16 -17.99
C CYS A 59 -14.38 17.53 -17.81
N GLY A 60 -15.11 17.82 -16.73
CA GLY A 60 -16.46 17.31 -16.50
C GLY A 60 -16.57 15.81 -16.17
N MET A 61 -15.45 15.14 -15.85
CA MET A 61 -15.37 13.68 -15.67
C MET A 61 -15.54 13.22 -14.22
N VAL A 62 -15.87 14.12 -13.28
CA VAL A 62 -15.99 13.80 -11.85
C VAL A 62 -17.01 12.67 -11.59
N GLN A 63 -18.21 12.75 -12.19
CA GLN A 63 -19.24 11.74 -11.94
C GLN A 63 -18.87 10.38 -12.53
N ARG A 64 -18.30 10.37 -13.73
CA ARG A 64 -17.80 9.15 -14.39
C ARG A 64 -16.73 8.46 -13.53
N PHE A 65 -15.84 9.23 -12.91
CA PHE A 65 -14.87 8.68 -11.95
C PHE A 65 -15.54 8.15 -10.68
N LYS A 66 -16.57 8.85 -10.17
CA LYS A 66 -17.32 8.43 -8.97
C LYS A 66 -18.07 7.10 -9.16
N GLU A 67 -18.50 6.79 -10.37
CA GLU A 67 -19.07 5.49 -10.75
C GLU A 67 -18.03 4.36 -10.81
N GLY A 68 -16.74 4.70 -10.80
CA GLY A 68 -15.63 3.75 -10.82
C GLY A 68 -15.29 3.15 -9.45
N PRO A 69 -14.38 2.15 -9.42
CA PRO A 69 -13.99 1.44 -8.20
C PRO A 69 -13.32 2.33 -7.14
N PHE A 70 -12.81 3.50 -7.55
CA PHE A 70 -12.12 4.45 -6.66
C PHE A 70 -12.94 5.70 -6.38
N GLY A 71 -14.20 5.74 -6.79
CA GLY A 71 -15.05 6.93 -6.70
C GLY A 71 -15.19 7.49 -5.29
N SER A 72 -15.40 6.61 -4.31
CA SER A 72 -15.55 6.96 -2.89
C SER A 72 -14.33 7.68 -2.31
N TYR A 73 -13.15 7.52 -2.93
CA TYR A 73 -11.92 8.13 -2.45
C TYR A 73 -11.81 9.62 -2.78
N LEU A 74 -12.58 10.12 -3.78
CA LEU A 74 -12.59 11.55 -4.12
C LEU A 74 -13.18 12.45 -3.03
N ASP A 75 -13.94 11.85 -2.12
CA ASP A 75 -14.60 12.54 -1.02
C ASP A 75 -13.86 12.34 0.33
N LEU A 76 -12.69 11.70 0.31
CA LEU A 76 -11.83 11.65 1.50
C LEU A 76 -11.34 13.05 1.86
N PRO A 77 -11.37 13.43 3.15
CA PRO A 77 -10.88 14.73 3.57
C PRO A 77 -9.37 14.84 3.35
N GLN A 78 -8.95 16.02 2.89
CA GLN A 78 -7.57 16.33 2.62
C GLN A 78 -7.05 17.42 3.59
N PRO A 79 -5.77 17.33 4.03
CA PRO A 79 -4.78 16.31 3.68
C PRO A 79 -4.94 15.02 4.51
N SER A 80 -4.95 13.85 3.87
CA SER A 80 -4.86 12.56 4.53
C SER A 80 -3.44 12.36 5.06
N LYS A 81 -3.23 12.50 6.38
CA LYS A 81 -1.91 12.31 7.00
C LYS A 81 -1.67 10.83 7.26
N ILE A 82 -0.69 10.25 6.57
CA ILE A 82 -0.17 8.91 6.92
C ILE A 82 0.84 9.06 8.05
N HIS A 83 0.53 8.48 9.20
CA HIS A 83 1.42 8.47 10.37
C HIS A 83 2.44 7.32 10.24
N GLY A 84 3.47 7.51 9.41
CA GLY A 84 4.50 6.49 9.15
C GLY A 84 5.21 5.98 10.41
N ILE A 85 5.42 6.84 11.42
CA ILE A 85 5.98 6.44 12.73
C ILE A 85 5.04 5.48 13.47
N LEU A 86 3.73 5.72 13.42
CA LEU A 86 2.75 4.83 14.05
C LEU A 86 2.75 3.47 13.35
N ILE A 87 2.73 3.46 12.02
CA ILE A 87 2.79 2.23 11.21
C ILE A 87 4.09 1.46 11.53
N HIS A 88 5.23 2.14 11.57
CA HIS A 88 6.52 1.54 11.95
C HIS A 88 6.48 0.90 13.34
N ASN A 89 6.00 1.62 14.34
CA ASN A 89 5.88 1.11 15.71
C ASN A 89 4.89 -0.03 15.83
N LEU A 90 3.86 -0.04 15.00
CA LEU A 90 2.89 -1.11 14.93
C LEU A 90 3.52 -2.38 14.33
N LEU A 91 4.20 -2.26 13.18
CA LEU A 91 4.87 -3.37 12.49
C LEU A 91 6.00 -4.00 13.32
N LYS A 92 6.63 -3.22 14.20
CA LYS A 92 7.58 -3.75 15.18
C LYS A 92 6.99 -4.78 16.12
N ARG A 93 5.67 -4.78 16.33
CA ARG A 93 4.97 -5.69 17.25
C ARG A 93 4.42 -6.92 16.53
N GLU A 94 4.97 -7.30 15.38
CA GLU A 94 4.57 -8.53 14.69
C GLU A 94 4.74 -9.77 15.60
N VAL A 95 3.73 -10.63 15.61
CA VAL A 95 3.71 -11.90 16.34
C VAL A 95 3.67 -13.04 15.33
N ILE A 96 4.52 -14.05 15.51
CA ILE A 96 4.51 -15.27 14.70
C ILE A 96 3.63 -16.31 15.39
N ILE A 97 2.60 -16.78 14.69
CA ILE A 97 1.68 -17.82 15.16
C ILE A 97 1.92 -19.12 14.38
N LEU A 98 1.81 -20.26 15.06
CA LEU A 98 2.05 -21.59 14.49
C LEU A 98 1.20 -21.92 13.26
N GLU A 99 -0.06 -21.49 13.26
CA GLU A 99 -1.05 -21.76 12.22
C GLU A 99 -1.40 -20.48 11.42
N GLN A 100 -0.46 -19.53 11.34
CA GLN A 100 -0.69 -18.28 10.63
C GLN A 100 -0.96 -18.53 9.14
N ARG A 101 -2.04 -17.96 8.62
CA ARG A 101 -2.31 -18.01 7.18
C ARG A 101 -1.29 -17.17 6.41
N GLU A 102 -0.95 -17.60 5.20
CA GLU A 102 -0.02 -16.84 4.35
C GLU A 102 -0.58 -15.48 3.92
N ASP A 103 -1.89 -15.27 4.02
CA ASP A 103 -2.58 -14.05 3.64
C ASP A 103 -2.99 -13.19 4.83
N GLU A 104 -2.23 -13.22 5.93
CA GLU A 104 -2.45 -12.33 7.08
C GLU A 104 -1.14 -11.97 7.82
N ILE A 105 -1.22 -10.93 8.65
CA ILE A 105 -0.20 -10.47 9.59
C ILE A 105 -0.82 -10.35 10.98
N TRP A 106 -0.08 -10.79 12.00
CA TRP A 106 -0.48 -10.70 13.41
C TRP A 106 0.36 -9.70 14.17
N LEU A 107 -0.27 -8.90 15.02
CA LEU A 107 0.35 -7.81 15.76
C LEU A 107 -0.06 -7.87 17.25
N GLY A 108 0.91 -7.70 18.13
CA GLY A 108 0.68 -7.53 19.57
C GLY A 108 0.33 -6.08 19.89
N LEU A 109 -0.83 -5.83 20.49
CA LEU A 109 -1.26 -4.51 20.94
C LEU A 109 -1.63 -4.56 22.42
N GLY A 110 -0.71 -4.09 23.26
CA GLY A 110 -0.85 -4.18 24.72
C GLY A 110 -0.92 -5.65 25.14
N ARG A 111 -2.03 -6.05 25.78
CA ARG A 111 -2.32 -7.44 26.18
C ARG A 111 -3.10 -8.24 25.13
N SER A 112 -3.43 -7.62 24.00
CA SER A 112 -4.27 -8.21 22.97
C SER A 112 -3.46 -8.57 21.73
N GLN A 113 -3.98 -9.50 20.96
CA GLN A 113 -3.49 -9.82 19.63
C GLN A 113 -4.52 -9.35 18.62
N VAL A 114 -4.04 -8.76 17.54
CA VAL A 114 -4.87 -8.37 16.41
C VAL A 114 -4.28 -8.95 15.13
N HIS A 115 -5.14 -9.29 14.18
CA HIS A 115 -4.70 -9.65 12.84
C HIS A 115 -5.16 -8.62 11.81
N PHE A 116 -4.46 -8.62 10.69
CA PHE A 116 -4.83 -7.87 9.50
C PHE A 116 -4.76 -8.80 8.29
N GLY A 117 -5.95 -9.17 7.82
CA GLY A 117 -6.21 -10.06 6.70
C GLY A 117 -6.97 -9.36 5.58
N LYS A 118 -7.55 -10.16 4.70
CA LYS A 118 -8.36 -9.70 3.57
C LYS A 118 -9.63 -9.00 4.03
N GLU A 119 -10.25 -9.50 5.09
CA GLU A 119 -11.48 -8.97 5.66
C GLU A 119 -11.28 -7.55 6.18
N GLU A 120 -10.26 -7.34 7.03
CA GLU A 120 -9.91 -6.01 7.53
C GLU A 120 -9.56 -5.05 6.39
N PHE A 121 -8.79 -5.50 5.39
CA PHE A 121 -8.45 -4.68 4.24
C PHE A 121 -9.69 -4.29 3.43
N CYS A 122 -10.60 -5.22 3.16
CA CYS A 122 -11.85 -4.97 2.44
C CYS A 122 -12.72 -3.96 3.19
N LEU A 123 -12.81 -4.08 4.53
CA LEU A 123 -13.56 -3.13 5.36
C LEU A 123 -12.94 -1.72 5.33
N CYS A 124 -11.62 -1.61 5.39
CA CYS A 124 -10.94 -0.30 5.40
C CYS A 124 -10.97 0.39 4.04
N SER A 125 -10.81 -0.39 2.96
CA SER A 125 -10.70 0.15 1.60
C SER A 125 -12.05 0.23 0.87
N GLY A 126 -13.05 -0.58 1.27
CA GLY A 126 -14.27 -0.73 0.49
C GLY A 126 -14.05 -1.30 -0.92
N LEU A 127 -12.85 -1.81 -1.24
CA LEU A 127 -12.54 -2.36 -2.55
C LEU A 127 -13.05 -3.79 -2.67
N LYS A 128 -13.57 -4.13 -3.85
CA LYS A 128 -14.06 -5.47 -4.14
C LYS A 128 -12.92 -6.48 -4.16
N MET A 129 -13.05 -7.51 -3.33
CA MET A 129 -12.20 -8.71 -3.34
C MET A 129 -12.74 -9.73 -4.36
N GLY A 130 -11.85 -10.53 -4.93
CA GLY A 130 -12.19 -11.58 -5.90
C GLY A 130 -10.96 -12.29 -6.50
N PRO A 131 -11.17 -13.38 -7.26
CA PRO A 131 -10.06 -14.08 -7.91
C PRO A 131 -9.43 -13.21 -9.00
N LEU A 132 -8.10 -13.05 -8.94
CA LEU A 132 -7.38 -12.30 -9.98
C LEU A 132 -7.44 -13.05 -11.31
N PRO A 133 -7.82 -12.40 -12.43
CA PRO A 133 -7.88 -13.06 -13.74
C PRO A 133 -6.53 -13.67 -14.11
N GLN A 134 -6.52 -14.92 -14.57
CA GLN A 134 -5.26 -15.60 -14.89
C GLN A 134 -4.50 -14.85 -15.99
N GLY A 135 -3.23 -14.55 -15.74
CA GLY A 135 -2.38 -13.85 -16.72
C GLY A 135 -2.75 -12.38 -16.95
N PHE A 136 -3.50 -11.73 -16.03
CA PHE A 136 -3.80 -10.29 -16.13
C PHE A 136 -2.55 -9.42 -16.29
N ASN A 137 -1.41 -9.87 -15.75
CA ASN A 137 -0.12 -9.18 -15.77
C ASN A 137 0.75 -9.52 -16.99
N LYS A 138 0.28 -10.35 -17.92
CA LYS A 138 1.00 -10.65 -19.16
C LYS A 138 1.15 -9.37 -19.98
N LYS A 139 2.29 -9.25 -20.67
CA LYS A 139 2.53 -8.13 -21.59
C LYS A 139 1.47 -8.18 -22.69
N LYS A 140 0.55 -7.21 -22.70
CA LYS A 140 -0.32 -6.96 -23.83
C LYS A 140 0.43 -6.13 -24.85
N VAL A 141 0.28 -6.46 -26.13
CA VAL A 141 0.75 -5.60 -27.23
C VAL A 141 -0.11 -4.33 -27.20
N PRO A 142 0.48 -3.14 -27.15
CA PRO A 142 -0.29 -1.90 -27.17
C PRO A 142 -1.06 -1.77 -28.47
N GLU A 143 -2.40 -1.73 -28.40
CA GLU A 143 -3.22 -1.50 -29.57
C GLU A 143 -3.03 -0.08 -30.10
N GLU A 144 -3.14 0.08 -31.41
CA GLU A 144 -3.12 1.41 -32.04
C GLU A 144 -4.29 2.25 -31.51
N GLY A 145 -4.01 3.46 -31.03
CA GLY A 145 -5.01 4.29 -30.36
C GLY A 145 -5.25 3.98 -28.87
N SER A 146 -4.53 3.05 -28.25
CA SER A 146 -4.51 2.89 -26.79
C SER A 146 -3.99 4.15 -26.08
N LEU A 147 -4.37 4.35 -24.81
CA LEU A 147 -3.90 5.48 -24.00
C LEU A 147 -2.37 5.54 -23.96
N LEU A 148 -1.73 4.36 -23.85
CA LEU A 148 -0.28 4.24 -23.80
C LEU A 148 0.36 4.71 -25.12
N ASN A 149 -0.20 4.33 -26.26
CA ASN A 149 0.33 4.71 -27.57
C ASN A 149 0.12 6.17 -27.89
N LYS A 150 -1.09 6.68 -27.65
CA LYS A 150 -1.47 8.08 -27.87
C LYS A 150 -0.54 9.06 -27.18
N HIS A 151 -0.20 8.80 -25.91
CA HIS A 151 0.50 9.78 -25.06
C HIS A 151 1.96 9.43 -24.79
N PHE A 152 2.36 8.16 -24.94
CA PHE A 152 3.69 7.70 -24.52
C PHE A 152 4.44 6.84 -25.54
N LYS A 153 3.89 6.61 -26.75
CA LYS A 153 4.58 5.87 -27.84
C LYS A 153 5.14 4.51 -27.37
N GLU A 154 4.30 3.68 -26.75
CA GLU A 154 4.65 2.37 -26.15
C GLU A 154 5.63 2.39 -24.98
N LYS A 155 6.20 3.55 -24.62
CA LYS A 155 7.11 3.68 -23.48
C LYS A 155 6.30 3.82 -22.20
N ARG A 156 6.40 2.83 -21.32
CA ARG A 156 5.72 2.84 -20.02
C ARG A 156 6.20 4.05 -19.18
N PRO A 157 5.31 5.00 -18.83
CA PRO A 157 5.70 6.17 -18.05
C PRO A 157 5.83 5.81 -16.56
N THR A 158 6.56 6.64 -15.81
CA THR A 158 6.47 6.67 -14.35
C THR A 158 5.18 7.37 -13.90
N ALA A 159 4.81 7.24 -12.63
CA ALA A 159 3.66 7.95 -12.07
C ALA A 159 3.81 9.48 -12.17
N ASP A 160 5.03 10.01 -12.05
CA ASP A 160 5.29 11.45 -12.20
C ASP A 160 5.10 11.93 -13.65
N LEU A 161 5.57 11.16 -14.63
CA LEU A 161 5.36 11.51 -16.04
C LEU A 161 3.89 11.40 -16.43
N LEU A 162 3.18 10.38 -15.93
CA LEU A 162 1.73 10.25 -16.10
C LEU A 162 1.01 11.48 -15.53
N TYR A 163 1.33 11.87 -14.30
CA TYR A 163 0.75 13.04 -13.64
C TYR A 163 0.99 14.33 -14.42
N ALA A 164 2.25 14.57 -14.83
CA ALA A 164 2.60 15.76 -15.60
C ALA A 164 1.89 15.80 -16.95
N THR A 165 1.69 14.65 -17.59
CA THR A 165 0.96 14.55 -18.86
C THR A 165 -0.53 14.84 -18.64
N MET A 166 -1.14 14.21 -17.64
CA MET A 166 -2.54 14.42 -17.26
C MET A 166 -2.84 15.90 -16.97
N LYS A 167 -1.97 16.62 -16.24
CA LYS A 167 -2.15 18.06 -15.95
C LYS A 167 -1.98 18.98 -17.18
N ARG A 168 -1.31 18.52 -18.23
CA ARG A 168 -1.12 19.29 -19.47
C ARG A 168 -2.22 19.07 -20.49
N LEU A 169 -2.99 18.00 -20.38
CA LEU A 169 -4.09 17.73 -21.30
C LEU A 169 -5.20 18.77 -21.12
N THR A 170 -5.79 19.15 -22.25
CA THR A 170 -6.94 20.03 -22.34
C THR A 170 -8.24 19.27 -22.07
N SER A 171 -9.30 20.01 -21.72
CA SER A 171 -10.58 19.43 -21.30
C SER A 171 -11.28 18.59 -22.37
N ASP A 172 -10.96 18.79 -23.65
CA ASP A 172 -11.44 17.94 -24.77
C ASP A 172 -10.92 16.50 -24.71
N LYS A 173 -9.89 16.23 -23.89
CA LYS A 173 -9.34 14.88 -23.65
C LYS A 173 -9.86 14.25 -22.36
N GLY A 174 -11.10 14.55 -21.98
CA GLY A 174 -11.72 14.07 -20.73
C GLY A 174 -11.57 12.57 -20.49
N GLU A 175 -11.78 11.73 -21.50
CA GLU A 175 -11.65 10.27 -21.40
C GLU A 175 -10.22 9.82 -21.09
N ASP A 176 -9.23 10.40 -21.76
CA ASP A 176 -7.83 10.09 -21.51
C ASP A 176 -7.42 10.56 -20.12
N ILE A 177 -7.88 11.75 -19.70
CA ILE A 177 -7.69 12.28 -18.36
C ILE A 177 -8.29 11.36 -17.30
N LEU A 178 -9.52 10.87 -17.49
CA LEU A 178 -10.20 9.95 -16.58
C LEU A 178 -9.40 8.65 -16.40
N LYS A 179 -8.91 8.08 -17.50
CA LYS A 179 -8.08 6.87 -17.48
C LYS A 179 -6.74 7.13 -16.77
N MET A 180 -6.06 8.24 -17.07
CA MET A 180 -4.81 8.62 -16.41
C MET A 180 -5.01 8.85 -14.90
N ALA A 181 -6.09 9.53 -14.50
CA ALA A 181 -6.43 9.75 -13.09
C ALA A 181 -6.65 8.42 -12.36
N SER A 182 -7.30 7.45 -13.01
CA SER A 182 -7.54 6.12 -12.48
C SER A 182 -6.24 5.34 -12.25
N ILE A 183 -5.32 5.34 -13.24
CA ILE A 183 -3.97 4.75 -13.08
C ILE A 183 -3.18 5.46 -11.98
N PHE A 184 -3.24 6.79 -11.95
CA PHE A 184 -2.51 7.60 -10.98
C PHE A 184 -2.96 7.32 -9.55
N MET A 185 -4.28 7.17 -9.35
CA MET A 185 -4.88 6.75 -8.08
C MET A 185 -4.31 5.41 -7.61
N ILE A 186 -4.30 4.38 -8.48
CA ILE A 186 -3.74 3.06 -8.15
C ILE A 186 -2.25 3.18 -7.78
N SER A 187 -1.49 3.86 -8.62
CA SER A 187 -0.03 3.90 -8.53
C SER A 187 0.47 4.68 -7.31
N GLN A 188 -0.24 5.73 -6.90
CA GLN A 188 0.26 6.67 -5.89
C GLN A 188 -0.54 6.65 -4.59
N PHE A 189 -1.85 6.42 -4.62
CA PHE A 189 -2.63 6.33 -3.37
C PHE A 189 -2.45 4.96 -2.73
N PHE A 190 -2.60 3.89 -3.50
CA PHE A 190 -2.46 2.51 -3.00
C PHE A 190 -1.01 2.00 -2.99
N GLY A 191 -0.07 2.80 -3.50
CA GLY A 191 1.36 2.52 -3.42
C GLY A 191 1.74 1.19 -4.08
N THR A 192 1.12 0.87 -5.21
CA THR A 192 1.39 -0.38 -5.92
C THR A 192 2.78 -0.42 -6.56
N ASP A 193 3.47 0.72 -6.61
CA ASP A 193 4.82 0.84 -7.15
C ASP A 193 5.69 1.81 -6.33
N ASP A 194 7.02 1.60 -6.39
CA ASP A 194 7.99 2.64 -6.00
C ASP A 194 7.95 3.67 -7.12
N GLY A 195 7.40 4.87 -6.92
CA GLY A 195 6.98 5.82 -7.97
C GLY A 195 8.03 6.20 -9.04
N ARG A 196 9.27 5.72 -8.87
CA ARG A 196 10.39 5.74 -9.83
C ARG A 196 10.29 4.67 -10.93
N LYS A 197 9.53 3.61 -10.70
CA LYS A 197 9.35 2.50 -11.62
C LYS A 197 8.25 2.83 -12.64
N ALA A 198 8.38 2.19 -13.79
CA ALA A 198 7.46 2.36 -14.90
C ALA A 198 6.16 1.58 -14.63
N ILE A 199 5.03 2.26 -14.78
CA ILE A 199 3.71 1.69 -14.57
C ILE A 199 3.52 0.48 -15.51
N PRO A 200 3.03 -0.67 -15.01
CA PRO A 200 2.84 -1.85 -15.84
C PRO A 200 1.90 -1.60 -17.03
N GLY A 201 2.28 -2.10 -18.21
CA GLY A 201 1.49 -1.89 -19.44
C GLY A 201 0.09 -2.51 -19.38
N TRP A 202 -0.08 -3.60 -18.62
CA TRP A 202 -1.40 -4.21 -18.44
C TRP A 202 -2.41 -3.27 -17.77
N MET A 203 -1.94 -2.30 -16.95
CA MET A 203 -2.82 -1.33 -16.30
C MET A 203 -3.39 -0.34 -17.33
N PHE A 204 -2.59 0.07 -18.31
CA PHE A 204 -3.05 0.88 -19.45
C PHE A 204 -4.08 0.13 -20.28
N ALA A 205 -3.76 -1.11 -20.66
CA ALA A 205 -4.68 -1.94 -21.42
C ALA A 205 -5.95 -2.32 -20.65
N LEU A 206 -5.94 -2.26 -19.32
CA LEU A 206 -7.12 -2.48 -18.50
C LEU A 206 -7.98 -1.22 -18.44
N VAL A 207 -7.42 -0.01 -18.28
CA VAL A 207 -8.23 1.23 -18.26
C VAL A 207 -8.79 1.60 -19.63
N ASP A 208 -8.20 1.10 -20.71
CA ASP A 208 -8.78 1.24 -22.05
C ASP A 208 -10.08 0.44 -22.23
N ASP A 209 -10.29 -0.61 -21.42
CA ASP A 209 -11.55 -1.37 -21.30
C ASP A 209 -12.26 -1.02 -19.98
N GLU A 210 -13.16 -0.04 -20.04
CA GLU A 210 -13.85 0.49 -18.85
C GLU A 210 -14.61 -0.59 -18.07
N GLU A 211 -15.26 -1.53 -18.76
CA GLU A 211 -16.00 -2.59 -18.09
C GLU A 211 -15.08 -3.57 -17.38
N ALA A 212 -14.01 -4.00 -18.04
CA ALA A 212 -13.02 -4.87 -17.42
C ALA A 212 -12.36 -4.18 -16.22
N PHE A 213 -12.06 -2.88 -16.35
CA PHE A 213 -11.50 -2.08 -15.26
C PHE A 213 -12.43 -2.01 -14.04
N LYS A 214 -13.72 -1.75 -14.25
CA LYS A 214 -14.73 -1.70 -13.17
C LYS A 214 -14.95 -3.07 -12.51
N LYS A 215 -14.91 -4.15 -13.28
CA LYS A 215 -15.10 -5.53 -12.79
C LYS A 215 -13.84 -6.12 -12.14
N PHE A 216 -12.66 -5.56 -12.39
CA PHE A 216 -11.39 -6.07 -11.87
C PHE A 216 -11.38 -6.09 -10.33
N PRO A 217 -10.88 -7.17 -9.68
CA PRO A 217 -10.86 -7.29 -8.22
C PRO A 217 -9.70 -6.48 -7.62
N TRP A 218 -9.82 -5.15 -7.68
CA TRP A 218 -8.81 -4.20 -7.18
C TRP A 218 -8.43 -4.45 -5.72
N GLY A 219 -9.38 -4.88 -4.90
CA GLY A 219 -9.12 -5.21 -3.51
C GLY A 219 -8.07 -6.32 -3.38
N SER A 220 -8.22 -7.42 -4.13
CA SER A 220 -7.27 -8.53 -4.10
C SER A 220 -5.89 -8.13 -4.62
N TYR A 221 -5.85 -7.36 -5.72
CA TYR A 221 -4.59 -6.90 -6.30
C TYR A 221 -3.82 -6.01 -5.33
N ILE A 222 -4.47 -4.97 -4.81
CA ILE A 222 -3.84 -4.02 -3.89
C ILE A 222 -3.47 -4.73 -2.58
N TYR A 223 -4.35 -5.57 -2.04
CA TYR A 223 -4.08 -6.33 -0.82
C TYR A 223 -2.82 -7.19 -0.96
N SER A 224 -2.66 -7.90 -2.08
CA SER A 224 -1.48 -8.74 -2.32
C SER A 224 -0.18 -7.94 -2.26
N ILE A 225 -0.19 -6.72 -2.79
CA ILE A 225 0.97 -5.82 -2.78
C ILE A 225 1.19 -5.24 -1.38
N THR A 226 0.13 -4.77 -0.72
CA THR A 226 0.18 -4.29 0.65
C THR A 226 0.79 -5.35 1.56
N LEU A 227 0.27 -6.59 1.52
CA LEU A 227 0.77 -7.68 2.34
C LEU A 227 2.23 -8.03 2.03
N PHE A 228 2.61 -8.08 0.74
CA PHE A 228 3.99 -8.31 0.32
C PHE A 228 4.95 -7.30 0.96
N TRP A 229 4.60 -6.00 0.92
CA TRP A 229 5.43 -4.96 1.52
C TRP A 229 5.47 -5.07 3.04
N LEU A 230 4.32 -5.26 3.71
CA LEU A 230 4.26 -5.41 5.16
C LEU A 230 5.14 -6.57 5.64
N LYS A 231 5.05 -7.75 5.01
CA LYS A 231 5.89 -8.91 5.33
C LYS A 231 7.36 -8.69 5.02
N ARG A 232 7.69 -7.98 3.93
CA ARG A 232 9.08 -7.65 3.60
C ARG A 232 9.70 -6.69 4.62
N PHE A 233 8.91 -5.74 5.15
CA PHE A 233 9.34 -4.89 6.25
C PHE A 233 9.67 -5.75 7.48
N THR A 234 8.76 -6.64 7.89
CA THR A 234 8.94 -7.45 9.10
C THR A 234 10.07 -8.49 8.99
N GLN A 235 10.24 -9.16 7.85
CA GLN A 235 11.35 -10.09 7.62
C GLN A 235 12.73 -9.41 7.70
N LYS A 236 12.87 -8.18 7.19
CA LYS A 236 14.11 -7.40 7.33
C LYS A 236 14.44 -7.15 8.80
N HIS A 237 13.46 -6.88 9.65
CA HIS A 237 13.67 -6.73 11.09
C HIS A 237 14.21 -8.01 11.72
N VAL A 238 13.71 -9.19 11.32
CA VAL A 238 14.17 -10.48 11.86
C VAL A 238 15.63 -10.77 11.50
N HIS A 239 16.04 -10.47 10.26
CA HIS A 239 17.43 -10.69 9.83
C HIS A 239 18.42 -9.75 10.50
N THR A 240 18.07 -8.46 10.67
CA THR A 240 18.94 -7.50 11.38
C THR A 240 19.14 -7.92 12.83
N LEU A 241 18.06 -8.31 13.53
CA LEU A 241 18.14 -8.77 14.92
C LEU A 241 19.04 -10.01 15.06
N LYS A 242 18.89 -11.02 14.18
CA LYS A 242 19.73 -12.23 14.20
C LYS A 242 21.22 -11.94 13.98
N GLY A 243 21.55 -10.90 13.22
CA GLY A 243 22.93 -10.45 13.02
C GLY A 243 23.52 -9.84 14.28
N THR A 244 22.76 -8.96 14.95
CA THR A 244 23.18 -8.28 16.18
C THR A 244 23.38 -9.26 17.34
N THR A 245 22.47 -10.23 17.51
CA THR A 245 22.60 -11.25 18.57
C THR A 245 23.87 -12.10 18.41
N LYS A 246 24.22 -12.48 17.18
CA LYS A 246 25.44 -13.26 16.89
C LYS A 246 26.73 -12.47 17.13
N GLU A 247 26.73 -11.16 16.89
CA GLU A 247 27.88 -10.30 17.16
C GLU A 247 28.04 -10.02 18.67
N GLU A 248 26.95 -9.91 19.41
CA GLU A 248 26.97 -9.76 20.86
C GLU A 248 27.40 -11.05 21.58
N GLU A 249 26.97 -12.23 21.11
CA GLU A 249 27.45 -13.53 21.58
C GLU A 249 28.96 -13.67 21.36
N LYS A 250 29.47 -13.34 20.16
CA LYS A 250 30.91 -13.34 19.89
C LYS A 250 31.71 -12.37 20.76
N LYS A 251 31.15 -11.20 21.09
CA LYS A 251 31.79 -10.23 21.99
C LYS A 251 31.84 -10.71 23.44
N LYS A 252 30.78 -11.39 23.91
CA LYS A 252 30.77 -12.02 25.24
C LYS A 252 31.79 -13.15 25.35
N ASP A 253 31.86 -14.01 24.34
CA ASP A 253 32.83 -15.12 24.28
C ASP A 253 34.30 -14.63 24.24
N ALA A 254 34.55 -13.47 23.64
CA ALA A 254 35.88 -12.86 23.59
C ALA A 254 36.30 -12.23 24.93
N VAL A 255 35.35 -11.64 25.67
CA VAL A 255 35.62 -11.03 26.98
C VAL A 255 35.83 -12.12 28.05
N GLU A 256 35.09 -13.21 27.99
CA GLU A 256 35.21 -14.32 28.95
C GLU A 256 36.52 -15.11 28.78
N LYS A 257 37.08 -15.14 27.56
CA LYS A 257 38.40 -15.73 27.26
C LYS A 257 39.59 -14.81 27.56
N GLY A 258 39.35 -13.50 27.72
CA GLY A 258 40.40 -12.51 28.04
C GLY A 258 40.62 -12.28 29.54
N GLY A 259 39.70 -12.72 30.41
CA GLY A 259 39.75 -12.50 31.86
C GLY A 259 40.48 -13.58 32.69
N LYS A 260 41.08 -14.58 32.04
CA LYS A 260 41.97 -15.56 32.69
C LYS A 260 43.42 -15.32 32.25
N LYS A 261 44.07 -14.32 32.86
CA LYS A 261 45.53 -14.22 32.95
C LYS A 261 45.91 -13.69 34.32
#